data_AF-A0A0V0R6I3-F1
#
_entry.id   AF-A0A0V0R6I3-F1
#
_cell.length_a   1.000
_cell.length_b   1.000
_cell.length_c   1.000
_cell.angle_alpha   90.00
_cell.angle_beta   90.00
_cell.angle_gamma   90.00
#
_symmetry.space_group_name_H-M   'P 1'
#
loop_
_entity.id
_entity.type
_entity.pdbx_description
1 polymer ?
#
loop_
_entity_poly.entity_id
_entity_poly.type
_entity_poly.pdbx_seq_one_letter_code
_entity_poly.pdbx_strand_id
1 'polypeptide(L)'
;MQKTKKTLFEYTASLINGEKVSLSKFKGKDVYLLVNVASECDEIQHVVRKKTGAKIKYPMFEKLKVNGDDCHDIYTFLKQNSRLWNEQKGKCENPNIAYVTIKSNKNAVTQESVYL
;
A
#
# COMPACT_ATOMS: atom_id res chain seq x y z
N MET A 1 5.83 -17.36 -19.50
CA MET A 1 4.50 -17.20 -18.85
C MET A 1 4.13 -15.73 -18.91
N GLN A 2 2.95 -15.40 -19.45
CA GLN A 2 2.51 -14.02 -19.61
C GLN A 2 2.26 -13.42 -18.21
N LYS A 3 3.08 -12.44 -17.78
CA LYS A 3 2.76 -11.62 -16.59
C LYS A 3 1.53 -10.78 -16.95
N THR A 4 0.32 -11.30 -16.69
CA THR A 4 -0.89 -10.48 -16.67
C THR A 4 -0.63 -9.33 -15.71
N LYS A 5 -0.62 -8.11 -16.25
CA LYS A 5 -0.26 -6.88 -15.57
C LYS A 5 -1.36 -6.50 -14.59
N LYS A 6 -1.55 -7.31 -13.53
CA LYS A 6 -2.53 -7.04 -12.47
C LYS A 6 -2.27 -5.64 -11.95
N THR A 7 -3.31 -4.83 -11.86
CA THR A 7 -3.20 -3.47 -11.35
C THR A 7 -3.64 -3.44 -9.90
N LEU A 8 -3.14 -2.47 -9.12
CA LEU A 8 -3.57 -2.32 -7.73
C LEU A 8 -5.11 -2.18 -7.60
N PHE A 9 -5.76 -1.64 -8.63
CA PHE A 9 -7.21 -1.40 -8.65
C PHE A 9 -8.06 -2.67 -8.77
N GLU A 10 -7.46 -3.82 -9.02
CA GLU A 10 -8.14 -5.12 -9.06
C GLU A 10 -8.28 -5.76 -7.67
N TYR A 11 -7.60 -5.21 -6.66
CA TYR A 11 -7.68 -5.72 -5.30
C TYR A 11 -8.79 -5.05 -4.48
N THR A 12 -9.26 -5.79 -3.50
CA THR A 12 -10.12 -5.29 -2.42
C THR A 12 -9.30 -5.21 -1.14
N ALA A 13 -9.57 -4.21 -0.32
CA ALA A 13 -8.92 -4.03 0.96
C ALA A 13 -10.00 -3.70 2.02
N SER A 14 -9.82 -4.24 3.22
CA SER A 14 -10.65 -3.87 4.36
C SER A 14 -10.25 -2.48 4.85
N LEU A 15 -11.23 -1.69 5.26
CA LEU A 15 -11.05 -0.45 5.98
C LEU A 15 -10.94 -0.72 7.48
N ILE A 16 -10.37 0.22 8.23
CA ILE A 16 -10.24 0.11 9.70
C ILE A 16 -11.59 0.00 10.42
N ASN A 17 -12.69 0.41 9.77
CA ASN A 17 -14.06 0.23 10.27
C ASN A 17 -14.66 -1.16 9.92
N GLY A 18 -13.89 -2.06 9.31
CA GLY A 18 -14.32 -3.39 8.87
C GLY A 18 -15.00 -3.45 7.50
N GLU A 19 -15.20 -2.30 6.83
CA GLU A 19 -15.82 -2.27 5.49
C GLU A 19 -14.84 -2.76 4.43
N LYS A 20 -15.21 -3.74 3.61
CA LYS A 20 -14.42 -4.14 2.44
C LYS A 20 -14.68 -3.19 1.28
N VAL A 21 -13.63 -2.53 0.80
CA VAL A 21 -13.70 -1.60 -0.32
C VAL A 21 -12.85 -2.07 -1.50
N SER A 22 -13.39 -1.98 -2.72
CA SER A 22 -12.61 -2.19 -3.93
C SER A 22 -11.70 -1.00 -4.19
N LEU A 23 -10.41 -1.26 -4.45
CA LEU A 23 -9.44 -0.19 -4.74
C LEU A 23 -9.75 0.54 -6.04
N SER A 24 -10.51 -0.08 -6.95
CA SER A 24 -11.02 0.56 -8.17
C SER A 24 -11.81 1.84 -7.91
N LYS A 25 -12.48 1.98 -6.75
CA LYS A 25 -13.23 3.20 -6.35
C LYS A 25 -12.33 4.43 -6.19
N PHE A 26 -11.03 4.24 -6.12
CA PHE A 26 -10.06 5.29 -5.96
C PHE A 26 -9.22 5.59 -7.22
N LYS A 27 -9.56 4.99 -8.36
CA LYS A 27 -8.94 5.35 -9.64
C LYS A 27 -9.18 6.85 -9.91
N GLY A 28 -8.10 7.59 -10.20
CA GLY A 28 -8.13 9.04 -10.38
C GLY A 28 -8.22 9.86 -9.08
N LYS A 29 -8.08 9.22 -7.91
CA LYS A 29 -7.97 9.88 -6.61
C LYS A 29 -6.59 9.60 -6.00
N ASP A 30 -6.11 10.51 -5.17
CA ASP A 30 -4.94 10.24 -4.32
C ASP A 30 -5.36 9.35 -3.16
N VAL A 31 -4.65 8.23 -2.99
CA VAL A 31 -4.94 7.20 -1.99
C VAL A 31 -3.73 6.97 -1.11
N TYR A 32 -3.97 6.86 0.18
CA TYR A 32 -2.97 6.47 1.15
C TYR A 32 -3.33 5.08 1.65
N LEU A 33 -2.54 4.10 1.26
CA LEU A 33 -2.66 2.73 1.74
C LEU A 33 -1.66 2.53 2.87
N LEU A 34 -2.16 2.41 4.10
CA LEU A 34 -1.35 1.91 5.20
C LEU A 34 -1.17 0.41 5.03
N VAL A 35 0.09 -0.03 5.03
CA VAL A 35 0.46 -1.44 5.06
C VAL A 35 1.31 -1.62 6.30
N ASN A 36 0.94 -2.61 7.11
CA ASN A 36 1.41 -2.87 8.46
C ASN A 36 2.84 -2.40 8.78
N VAL A 37 2.92 -1.46 9.73
CA VAL A 37 3.93 -1.50 10.78
C VAL A 37 3.23 -2.09 11.99
N ALA A 38 3.89 -2.98 12.73
CA ALA A 38 3.47 -3.51 14.02
C ALA A 38 3.17 -2.43 15.10
N SER A 39 3.23 -1.14 14.78
CA SER A 39 3.01 -0.02 15.67
C SER A 39 1.54 0.39 15.75
N GLU A 40 1.22 1.12 16.81
CA GLU A 40 -0.10 1.69 17.05
C GLU A 40 -0.47 2.64 15.91
N CYS A 41 -1.73 2.57 15.47
CA CYS A 41 -2.24 3.30 14.31
C CYS A 41 -1.96 4.82 14.41
N ASP A 42 -1.96 5.34 15.63
CA ASP A 42 -1.79 6.76 15.96
C ASP A 42 -0.42 7.32 15.56
N GLU A 43 0.67 6.58 15.76
CA GLU A 43 2.01 7.00 15.34
C GLU A 43 2.07 7.15 13.81
N ILE A 44 1.45 6.22 13.10
CA ILE A 44 1.45 6.24 11.63
C ILE A 44 0.64 7.44 11.13
N GLN A 45 -0.51 7.74 11.73
CA GLN A 45 -1.27 8.94 11.37
C GLN A 45 -0.44 10.20 11.58
N HIS A 46 0.30 10.27 12.70
CA HIS A 46 1.14 11.40 13.02
C HIS A 46 2.26 11.60 11.99
N VAL A 47 2.97 10.52 11.64
CA VAL A 47 4.04 10.53 10.64
C VAL A 47 3.50 10.93 9.26
N VAL A 48 2.38 10.36 8.82
CA VAL A 48 1.77 10.66 7.51
C VAL A 48 1.32 12.12 7.46
N ARG A 49 0.64 12.62 8.50
CA ARG A 49 0.23 14.04 8.60
C ARG A 49 1.44 14.97 8.54
N LYS A 50 2.51 14.68 9.27
CA LYS A 50 3.73 15.49 9.30
C LYS A 50 4.45 15.51 7.95
N LYS A 51 4.57 14.36 7.28
CA LYS A 51 5.29 14.26 5.99
C LYS A 51 4.52 14.83 4.81
N THR A 52 3.20 14.70 4.81
CA THR A 52 2.37 15.06 3.64
C THR A 52 1.66 16.40 3.80
N GLY A 53 1.57 16.93 5.03
CA GLY A 53 0.74 18.09 5.35
C GLY A 53 -0.77 17.84 5.17
N ALA A 54 -1.17 16.62 4.81
CA ALA A 54 -2.54 16.30 4.46
C ALA A 54 -3.39 16.12 5.73
N LYS A 55 -4.53 16.81 5.78
CA LYS A 55 -5.61 16.48 6.70
C LYS A 55 -6.19 15.14 6.23
N ILE A 56 -5.78 14.04 6.84
CA ILE A 56 -6.22 12.70 6.44
C ILE A 56 -7.75 12.64 6.55
N LYS A 57 -8.43 12.74 5.40
CA LYS A 57 -9.87 12.54 5.21
C LYS A 57 -10.16 11.26 4.42
N TYR A 58 -9.14 10.46 4.18
CA TYR A 58 -9.20 9.29 3.32
C TYR A 58 -9.38 8.02 4.15
N PRO A 59 -10.03 6.99 3.59
CA PRO A 59 -10.22 5.73 4.28
C PRO A 59 -8.88 5.13 4.69
N MET A 60 -8.71 4.91 6.00
CA MET A 60 -7.61 4.12 6.53
C MET A 60 -7.94 2.65 6.33
N PHE A 61 -7.05 1.93 5.67
CA PHE A 61 -7.17 0.49 5.47
C PHE A 61 -6.80 -0.26 6.74
N GLU A 62 -7.43 -1.40 6.95
CA GLU A 62 -7.10 -2.34 8.00
C GLU A 62 -5.67 -2.86 7.82
N LYS A 63 -5.05 -3.32 8.91
CA LYS A 63 -3.74 -3.95 8.90
C LYS A 63 -3.73 -5.14 7.94
N LEU A 64 -2.94 -5.06 6.88
CA LEU A 64 -2.65 -6.21 6.03
C LEU A 64 -1.63 -7.12 6.71
N LYS A 65 -1.81 -8.44 6.60
CA LYS A 65 -0.83 -9.42 7.05
C LYS A 65 0.33 -9.44 6.05
N VAL A 66 1.54 -9.19 6.54
CA VAL A 66 2.75 -8.96 5.72
C VAL A 66 3.79 -10.07 5.83
N ASN A 67 3.62 -10.96 6.82
CA ASN A 67 4.53 -12.05 7.16
C ASN A 67 3.78 -13.39 7.16
N GLY A 68 4.49 -14.47 6.82
CA GLY A 68 3.96 -15.84 6.77
C GLY A 68 3.18 -16.15 5.48
N ASP A 69 2.63 -17.36 5.42
CA ASP A 69 1.91 -17.89 4.24
C ASP A 69 0.62 -17.13 3.92
N ASP A 70 0.05 -16.43 4.91
CA ASP A 70 -1.12 -15.56 4.77
C ASP A 70 -0.75 -14.12 4.37
N CYS A 71 0.43 -13.91 3.79
CA CYS A 71 0.84 -12.61 3.28
C CYS A 71 -0.17 -12.11 2.23
N HIS A 72 -0.76 -10.94 2.48
CA HIS A 72 -1.80 -10.41 1.62
C HIS A 72 -1.26 -10.09 0.21
N ASP A 73 -2.02 -10.44 -0.84
CA ASP A 73 -1.60 -10.24 -2.24
C ASP A 73 -1.27 -8.78 -2.58
N ILE A 74 -2.01 -7.83 -1.99
CA ILE A 74 -1.70 -6.40 -2.08
C ILE A 74 -0.27 -6.12 -1.60
N TYR A 75 0.16 -6.71 -0.47
CA TYR A 75 1.50 -6.47 0.04
C TYR A 75 2.58 -7.10 -0.86
N THR A 76 2.31 -8.28 -1.41
CA THR A 76 3.18 -8.90 -2.42
C THR A 76 3.31 -8.02 -3.66
N PHE A 77 2.19 -7.46 -4.15
CA PHE A 77 2.17 -6.51 -5.25
C PHE A 77 3.00 -5.26 -4.92
N LEU A 78 2.83 -4.68 -3.74
CA LEU A 78 3.57 -3.47 -3.31
C LEU A 78 5.08 -3.72 -3.22
N LYS A 79 5.50 -4.89 -2.72
CA LYS A 79 6.91 -5.31 -2.69
C LYS A 79 7.49 -5.45 -4.10
N GLN A 80 6.75 -6.07 -5.02
CA GLN A 80 7.21 -6.28 -6.41
C GLN A 80 7.28 -4.97 -7.21
N ASN A 81 6.43 -3.99 -6.89
CA ASN A 81 6.42 -2.67 -7.53
C ASN A 81 7.25 -1.63 -6.75
N SER A 82 7.94 -2.05 -5.69
CA SER A 82 8.83 -1.20 -4.91
C SER A 82 10.12 -0.91 -5.70
N ARG A 83 10.68 0.29 -5.49
CA ARG A 83 12.04 0.64 -5.95
C ARG A 83 13.15 -0.23 -5.34
N LEU A 84 12.85 -0.91 -4.23
CA LEU A 84 13.78 -1.82 -3.54
C LEU A 84 13.60 -3.28 -3.99
N TRP A 85 12.75 -3.54 -4.99
CA TRP A 85 12.62 -4.87 -5.56
C TRP A 85 13.88 -5.25 -6.34
N ASN A 86 14.52 -6.34 -5.94
CA ASN A 86 15.65 -6.91 -6.66
C ASN A 86 15.16 -8.09 -7.51
N GLU A 87 15.02 -7.86 -8.83
CA GLU A 87 14.55 -8.87 -9.79
C GLU A 87 15.47 -10.10 -9.84
N GLN A 88 16.79 -9.92 -9.68
CA GLN A 88 17.75 -11.04 -9.73
C GLN A 88 17.61 -11.97 -8.53
N LYS A 89 17.32 -11.39 -7.36
CA LYS A 89 17.14 -12.15 -6.11
C LYS A 89 15.67 -12.55 -5.86
N GLY A 90 14.74 -12.07 -6.69
CA GLY A 90 13.30 -12.28 -6.52
C GLY A 90 12.75 -11.79 -5.18
N LYS A 91 13.35 -10.75 -4.58
CA LYS A 91 12.96 -10.24 -3.26
C LYS A 91 13.14 -8.74 -3.10
N CYS A 92 12.37 -8.14 -2.19
CA CYS A 92 12.53 -6.74 -1.78
C CYS A 92 13.68 -6.61 -0.79
N GLU A 93 14.62 -5.70 -1.02
CA GLU A 93 15.82 -5.51 -0.17
C GLU A 93 15.47 -4.97 1.21
N ASN A 94 14.49 -4.08 1.32
CA ASN A 94 13.83 -3.75 2.58
C ASN A 94 12.32 -4.05 2.46
N PRO A 95 11.82 -5.14 3.06
CA PRO A 95 10.41 -5.46 3.02
C PRO A 95 9.58 -4.60 3.97
N ASN A 96 10.16 -3.88 4.94
CA ASN A 96 9.44 -3.15 6.00
C ASN A 96 8.77 -1.87 5.49
N ILE A 97 7.79 -2.00 4.60
CA ILE A 97 7.01 -0.90 4.06
C ILE A 97 6.07 -0.40 5.15
N ALA A 98 6.28 0.82 5.61
CA ALA A 98 5.51 1.49 6.67
C ALA A 98 4.15 2.01 6.18
N TYR A 99 4.14 2.61 4.99
CA TYR A 99 2.93 2.97 4.27
C TYR A 99 3.26 3.21 2.80
N VAL A 100 2.24 3.15 1.97
CA VAL A 100 2.33 3.44 0.55
C VAL A 100 1.35 4.53 0.19
N THR A 101 1.86 5.58 -0.45
CA THR A 101 1.01 6.55 -1.14
C THR A 101 0.86 6.11 -2.59
N ILE A 102 -0.37 6.00 -3.04
CA ILE A 102 -0.74 5.75 -4.42
C ILE A 102 -1.35 7.05 -4.94
N LYS A 103 -0.60 7.76 -5.77
CA LYS A 103 -1.18 8.87 -6.52
C LYS A 103 -1.69 8.31 -7.84
N SER A 104 -3.00 8.32 -8.02
CA SER A 104 -3.60 7.95 -9.29
C SER A 104 -3.79 9.21 -10.12
N ASN A 105 -2.83 9.49 -11.00
CA ASN A 105 -3.06 10.45 -12.08
C ASN A 105 -3.71 9.68 -13.25
N LYS A 106 -4.50 10.35 -14.09
CA LYS A 106 -5.49 9.77 -15.03
C LYS A 106 -5.09 8.47 -15.77
N ASN A 107 -3.80 8.19 -15.99
CA ASN A 107 -3.28 6.96 -16.60
C ASN A 107 -2.07 6.31 -15.87
N ALA A 108 -1.63 6.81 -14.71
CA ALA A 108 -0.45 6.33 -14.00
C ALA A 108 -0.70 6.19 -12.50
N VAL A 109 -0.29 5.05 -11.95
CA VAL A 109 -0.18 4.82 -10.51
C VAL A 109 1.27 5.06 -10.14
N THR A 110 1.55 6.12 -9.38
CA THR A 110 2.85 6.26 -8.73
C THR A 110 2.76 5.73 -7.31
N GLN A 111 3.68 4.83 -6.98
CA GLN A 111 3.83 4.24 -5.67
C GLN A 111 4.98 4.94 -4.93
N GLU A 112 4.67 5.64 -3.85
CA GLU A 112 5.66 6.17 -2.92
C GLU A 112 5.58 5.37 -1.61
N SER A 113 6.55 4.47 -1.42
CA SER A 113 6.68 3.67 -0.21
C SER A 113 7.60 4.37 0.79
N VAL A 114 7.14 4.49 2.03
CA VAL A 114 8.00 4.84 3.16
C VAL A 114 8.34 3.57 3.90
N TYR A 115 9.61 3.39 4.24
CA TYR A 115 10.12 2.23 4.96
C TYR A 115 10.48 2.61 6.39
N LEU A 116 10.44 1.61 7.26
CA LEU A 116 11.11 1.68 8.57
C LEU A 116 12.53 1.11 8.49
#